data_AF-A0AAF0U760-F1
#
_entry.id   AF-A0AAF0U760-F1
#
_cell.length_a   1.000
_cell.length_b   1.000
_cell.length_c   1.000
_cell.angle_alpha   90.00
_cell.angle_beta   90.00
_cell.angle_gamma   90.00
#
_symmetry.space_group_name_H-M   'P 1'
#
loop_
_entity.id
_entity.type
_entity.pdbx_description
1 polymer ?
#
loop_
_entity_poly.entity_id
_entity_poly.type
_entity_poly.pdbx_seq_one_letter_code
_entity_poly.pdbx_strand_id
1 'polypeptide(L)'
;MVCELEDSSPDELFFRINHTTLRFGIQEFAIITGLNCFADKDDFLFDTSEPNRLINQYFEGKSIIRKAELISKYKNKVWGDGNDDDAIKFAILYFISTFIFSGEKKSSSIPRIHFDLVESGRYNEYP
;
A
#
# COMPACT_ATOMS: atom_id res chain seq x y z
N MET A 1 -24.45 0.71 1.71
CA MET A 1 -23.80 0.30 0.45
C MET A 1 -22.79 -0.76 0.83
N VAL A 2 -22.97 -1.98 0.35
CA VAL A 2 -22.06 -3.11 0.63
C VAL A 2 -21.45 -3.50 -0.71
N CYS A 3 -20.15 -3.25 -0.87
CA CYS A 3 -19.37 -3.74 -2.01
C CYS A 3 -18.69 -5.03 -1.55
N GLU A 4 -18.95 -6.12 -2.27
CA GLU A 4 -18.32 -7.41 -2.06
C GLU A 4 -17.49 -7.75 -3.29
N LEU A 5 -16.23 -8.15 -3.05
CA LEU A 5 -15.33 -8.66 -4.08
C LEU A 5 -15.60 -10.17 -4.20
N GLU A 6 -16.02 -10.64 -5.36
CA GLU A 6 -16.18 -12.08 -5.61
C GLU A 6 -14.86 -12.64 -6.20
N ASP A 7 -14.41 -13.80 -5.71
CA ASP A 7 -13.16 -14.46 -6.10
C ASP A 7 -13.08 -14.59 -7.61
N SER A 8 -12.05 -13.99 -8.21
CA SER A 8 -11.94 -13.77 -9.63
C SER A 8 -10.78 -14.54 -10.27
N SER A 9 -10.87 -14.78 -11.57
CA SER A 9 -9.71 -15.13 -12.39
C SER A 9 -8.65 -14.01 -12.25
N PRO A 10 -7.34 -14.32 -12.41
CA PRO A 10 -6.25 -13.38 -12.11
C PRO A 10 -6.32 -12.02 -12.85
N ASP A 11 -7.10 -11.92 -13.92
CA ASP A 11 -7.17 -10.73 -14.79
C ASP A 11 -8.49 -9.95 -14.69
N GLU A 12 -9.42 -10.36 -13.82
CA GLU A 12 -10.77 -9.77 -13.75
C GLU A 12 -11.15 -9.38 -12.32
N LEU A 13 -11.94 -8.32 -12.18
CA LEU A 13 -12.46 -7.81 -10.91
C LEU A 13 -13.98 -7.70 -10.99
N PHE A 14 -14.66 -8.31 -10.03
CA PHE A 14 -16.11 -8.29 -9.94
C PHE A 14 -16.55 -7.44 -8.74
N PHE A 15 -17.42 -6.46 -9.00
CA PHE A 15 -18.06 -5.66 -7.95
C PHE A 15 -19.57 -5.85 -8.00
N ARG A 16 -20.14 -6.32 -6.90
CA ARG A 16 -21.60 -6.42 -6.76
C ARG A 16 -22.16 -5.15 -6.09
N ILE A 17 -22.95 -4.37 -6.83
CA ILE A 17 -23.55 -3.11 -6.37
C ILE A 17 -25.06 -3.15 -6.63
N ASN A 18 -25.88 -3.05 -5.57
CA ASN A 18 -27.35 -3.05 -5.66
C ASN A 18 -27.90 -4.14 -6.62
N HIS A 19 -27.43 -5.37 -6.46
CA HIS A 19 -27.79 -6.54 -7.29
C HIS A 19 -27.30 -6.50 -8.75
N THR A 20 -26.49 -5.51 -9.13
CA THR A 20 -25.79 -5.46 -10.42
C THR A 20 -24.35 -5.91 -10.24
N THR A 21 -23.87 -6.81 -11.08
CA THR A 21 -22.44 -7.19 -11.10
C THR A 21 -21.73 -6.37 -12.18
N LEU A 22 -20.79 -5.55 -11.75
CA LEU A 22 -19.84 -4.89 -12.63
C LEU A 22 -18.61 -5.78 -12.78
N ARG A 23 -18.12 -5.89 -14.01
CA ARG A 23 -16.89 -6.61 -14.35
C ARG A 23 -15.91 -5.60 -14.91
N PHE A 24 -14.69 -5.61 -14.37
CA PHE A 24 -13.57 -4.83 -14.89
C PHE A 24 -12.40 -5.78 -15.16
N GLY A 25 -11.81 -5.70 -16.34
CA GLY A 25 -10.48 -6.25 -16.55
C GLY A 25 -9.42 -5.43 -15.79
N ILE A 26 -8.24 -6.01 -15.56
CA ILE A 26 -7.12 -5.30 -14.94
C ILE A 26 -6.77 -3.99 -15.68
N GLN A 27 -6.95 -3.96 -17.00
CA GLN A 27 -6.76 -2.75 -17.82
C GLN A 27 -7.79 -1.67 -17.53
N GLU A 28 -9.07 -2.02 -17.44
CA GLU A 28 -10.15 -1.06 -17.16
C GLU A 28 -10.00 -0.51 -15.75
N PHE A 29 -9.62 -1.37 -14.80
CA PHE A 29 -9.31 -0.97 -13.43
C PHE A 29 -8.13 -0.01 -13.35
N ALA A 30 -7.02 -0.31 -14.03
CA ALA A 30 -5.85 0.57 -14.11
C ALA A 30 -6.21 1.94 -14.70
N ILE A 31 -7.02 1.97 -15.77
CA ILE A 31 -7.47 3.23 -16.39
C ILE A 31 -8.34 4.04 -15.43
N ILE A 32 -9.29 3.41 -14.73
CA ILE A 32 -10.23 4.10 -13.83
C ILE A 32 -9.52 4.63 -12.58
N THR A 33 -8.61 3.83 -12.01
CA THR A 33 -7.91 4.17 -10.77
C THR A 33 -6.67 5.02 -11.01
N GLY A 34 -6.13 5.02 -12.23
CA GLY A 34 -4.83 5.59 -12.56
C GLY A 34 -3.66 4.81 -11.97
N LEU A 35 -3.89 3.62 -11.39
CA LEU A 35 -2.82 2.76 -10.88
C LEU A 35 -2.10 2.11 -12.06
N ASN A 36 -0.77 2.02 -11.95
CA ASN A 36 -0.02 1.13 -12.81
C ASN A 36 -0.36 -0.29 -12.39
N CYS A 37 -0.85 -1.16 -13.28
CA CYS A 37 -1.08 -2.58 -12.99
C CYS A 37 -0.35 -3.49 -14.00
N PHE A 38 0.54 -2.90 -14.80
CA PHE A 38 1.23 -3.56 -15.91
C PHE A 38 2.75 -3.59 -15.75
N ALA A 39 3.32 -2.76 -14.87
CA ALA A 39 4.74 -2.82 -14.58
C ALA A 39 5.13 -4.16 -13.95
N ASP A 40 6.37 -4.56 -14.18
CA ASP A 40 6.93 -5.72 -13.53
C ASP A 40 7.30 -5.38 -12.09
N LYS A 41 6.93 -6.25 -11.15
CA LYS A 41 7.32 -6.10 -9.73
C LYS A 41 8.82 -6.28 -9.58
N ASP A 42 9.45 -7.03 -10.49
CA ASP A 42 10.89 -7.27 -10.49
C ASP A 42 11.71 -6.02 -10.88
N ASP A 43 11.08 -4.95 -11.39
CA ASP A 43 11.71 -3.65 -11.62
C ASP A 43 11.93 -2.84 -10.31
N PHE A 44 11.43 -3.37 -9.18
CA PHE A 44 11.46 -2.74 -7.86
C PHE A 44 12.29 -3.53 -6.85
N LEU A 45 13.52 -3.87 -7.23
CA LEU A 45 14.49 -4.47 -6.32
C LEU A 45 15.22 -3.40 -5.51
N PHE A 46 15.07 -3.46 -4.19
CA PHE A 46 15.78 -2.61 -3.25
C PHE A 46 16.85 -3.43 -2.53
N ASP A 47 18.02 -2.82 -2.31
CA ASP A 47 19.04 -3.40 -1.46
C ASP A 47 18.56 -3.35 0.00
N THR A 48 18.12 -4.50 0.50
CA THR A 48 17.61 -4.61 1.88
C THR A 48 18.72 -4.70 2.93
N SER A 49 19.99 -4.77 2.51
CA SER A 49 21.13 -4.66 3.42
C SER A 49 21.30 -3.25 3.95
N GLU A 50 20.89 -2.24 3.18
CA GLU A 50 20.89 -0.85 3.60
C GLU A 50 19.74 -0.56 4.58
N PRO A 51 19.99 0.22 5.64
CA PRO A 51 18.96 0.60 6.59
C PRO A 51 17.94 1.56 5.96
N ASN A 52 16.65 1.31 6.17
CA ASN A 52 15.60 2.25 5.77
C ASN A 52 15.43 3.34 6.84
N ARG A 53 15.57 4.61 6.44
CA ARG A 53 15.49 5.74 7.36
C ARG A 53 14.13 5.84 8.04
N LEU A 54 13.02 5.72 7.31
CA LEU A 54 11.65 5.68 7.87
C LEU A 54 11.49 4.61 8.96
N ILE A 55 12.01 3.40 8.72
CA ILE A 55 11.99 2.30 9.71
C ILE A 55 12.83 2.65 10.94
N ASN A 56 14.05 3.14 10.75
CA ASN A 56 14.92 3.49 11.87
C ASN A 56 14.35 4.63 12.71
N GLN A 57 13.87 5.67 12.05
CA GLN A 57 13.40 6.90 12.69
C GLN A 57 12.08 6.71 13.42
N TYR A 58 11.12 5.99 12.80
CA TYR A 58 9.77 5.90 13.34
C TYR A 58 9.43 4.55 13.93
N PHE A 59 10.18 3.49 13.66
CA PHE A 59 9.90 2.13 14.13
C PHE A 59 11.06 1.52 14.91
N GLU A 60 11.99 2.34 15.40
CA GLU A 60 13.11 1.90 16.25
C GLU A 60 13.97 0.81 15.58
N GLY A 61 14.04 0.81 14.25
CA GLY A 61 14.82 -0.18 13.49
C GLY A 61 14.25 -1.60 13.52
N LYS A 62 12.96 -1.78 13.87
CA LYS A 62 12.32 -3.10 13.91
C LYS A 62 12.37 -3.80 12.54
N SER A 63 12.69 -5.09 12.58
CA SER A 63 12.66 -5.96 11.39
C SER A 63 11.24 -6.34 10.95
N ILE A 64 10.27 -6.30 11.86
CA ILE A 64 8.87 -6.63 11.60
C ILE A 64 8.00 -5.49 12.10
N ILE A 65 7.26 -4.88 11.18
CA ILE A 65 6.33 -3.78 11.47
C ILE A 65 4.91 -4.26 11.19
N ARG A 66 4.04 -4.21 12.21
CA ARG A 66 2.64 -4.63 12.06
C ARG A 66 1.81 -3.50 11.46
N LYS A 67 0.80 -3.86 10.66
CA LYS A 67 -0.19 -2.93 10.11
C LYS A 67 -0.86 -2.05 11.18
N ALA A 68 -1.19 -2.63 12.34
CA ALA A 68 -1.73 -1.87 13.47
C ALA A 68 -0.78 -0.77 13.98
N GLU A 69 0.52 -1.03 13.98
CA GLU A 69 1.54 -0.06 14.43
C GLU A 69 1.67 1.10 13.46
N LEU A 70 1.71 0.81 12.15
CA LEU A 70 1.67 1.85 11.10
C LEU A 70 0.43 2.73 11.24
N ILE A 71 -0.76 2.13 11.35
CA ILE A 71 -2.03 2.87 11.48
C ILE A 71 -2.00 3.76 12.72
N SER A 72 -1.49 3.27 13.85
CA SER A 72 -1.35 4.06 15.07
C SER A 72 -0.43 5.27 14.86
N LYS A 73 0.76 5.06 14.29
CA LYS A 73 1.73 6.13 14.01
C LYS A 73 1.20 7.15 13.00
N TYR A 74 0.47 6.71 11.98
CA TYR A 74 -0.21 7.59 11.03
C TYR A 74 -1.22 8.51 11.72
N LYS A 75 -2.11 7.94 12.54
CA LYS A 75 -3.14 8.71 13.26
C LYS A 75 -2.56 9.71 14.25
N ASN A 76 -1.44 9.36 14.87
CA ASN A 76 -0.73 10.22 15.80
C ASN A 76 0.18 11.25 15.12
N LYS A 77 0.28 11.25 13.78
CA LYS A 77 1.11 12.16 13.00
C LYS A 77 2.54 12.27 13.53
N VAL A 78 3.18 11.11 13.75
CA VAL A 78 4.49 11.02 14.44
C VAL A 78 5.62 11.80 13.76
N TRP A 79 5.46 12.19 12.49
CA TRP A 79 6.41 13.03 11.77
C TRP A 79 6.44 14.49 12.23
N GLY A 80 5.42 14.94 13.00
CA GLY A 80 5.31 16.31 13.50
C GLY A 80 4.90 17.32 12.43
N ASP A 81 4.81 18.59 12.83
CA ASP A 81 4.45 19.66 11.91
C ASP A 81 5.65 20.09 11.06
N GLY A 82 5.44 20.29 9.76
CA GLY A 82 6.46 20.78 8.82
C GLY A 82 7.31 19.72 8.13
N ASN A 83 7.07 18.43 8.38
CA ASN A 83 7.71 17.32 7.66
C ASN A 83 6.71 16.66 6.69
N ASP A 84 6.36 17.41 5.63
CA ASP A 84 5.35 17.01 4.65
C ASP A 84 5.80 15.80 3.80
N ASP A 85 7.11 15.65 3.59
CA ASP A 85 7.68 14.50 2.88
C ASP A 85 7.37 13.19 3.61
N ASP A 86 7.68 13.12 4.92
CA ASP A 86 7.34 11.95 5.72
C ASP A 86 5.82 11.77 5.88
N ALA A 87 5.07 12.87 5.96
CA ALA A 87 3.62 12.82 5.98
C ALA A 87 3.05 12.11 4.73
N ILE A 88 3.56 12.45 3.55
CA ILE A 88 3.15 11.85 2.28
C ILE A 88 3.51 10.35 2.26
N LYS A 89 4.74 9.99 2.63
CA LYS A 89 5.19 8.58 2.69
C LYS A 89 4.31 7.75 3.64
N PHE A 90 3.98 8.30 4.80
CA PHE A 90 3.05 7.68 5.75
C PHE A 90 1.63 7.57 5.22
N ALA A 91 1.14 8.57 4.47
CA ALA A 91 -0.18 8.54 3.86
C ALA A 91 -0.29 7.44 2.79
N ILE A 92 0.75 7.27 1.96
CA ILE A 92 0.82 6.21 0.95
C ILE A 92 0.83 4.83 1.62
N LEU A 93 1.71 4.63 2.60
CA LEU A 93 1.77 3.38 3.37
C LEU A 93 0.42 3.05 4.04
N TYR A 94 -0.22 4.06 4.63
CA TYR A 94 -1.52 3.93 5.27
C TYR A 94 -2.61 3.54 4.25
N PHE A 95 -2.61 4.18 3.08
CA PHE A 95 -3.56 3.91 2.02
C PHE A 95 -3.45 2.48 1.50
N ILE A 96 -2.23 2.07 1.14
CA ILE A 96 -1.93 0.71 0.66
C ILE A 96 -2.33 -0.32 1.72
N SER A 97 -1.90 -0.13 2.96
CA SER A 97 -2.19 -1.09 4.04
C SER A 97 -3.68 -1.16 4.35
N THR A 98 -4.40 -0.05 4.30
CA THR A 98 -5.79 0.03 4.78
C THR A 98 -6.81 -0.30 3.70
N PHE A 99 -6.61 0.17 2.48
CA PHE A 99 -7.59 0.04 1.39
C PHE A 99 -7.23 -1.08 0.42
N ILE A 100 -5.99 -1.10 -0.07
CA ILE A 100 -5.54 -2.13 -1.04
C ILE A 100 -5.45 -3.49 -0.36
N PHE A 101 -4.71 -3.58 0.76
CA PHE A 101 -4.61 -4.81 1.57
C PHE A 101 -5.64 -4.83 2.71
N SER A 102 -6.85 -4.33 2.46
CA SER A 102 -7.92 -4.23 3.46
C SER A 102 -8.31 -5.59 4.06
N GLY A 103 -8.28 -6.67 3.27
CA GLY A 103 -8.57 -8.03 3.69
C GLY A 103 -7.55 -8.64 4.66
N GLU A 104 -6.34 -8.09 4.73
CA GLU A 104 -5.33 -8.57 5.66
C GLU A 104 -5.60 -8.12 7.10
N LYS A 105 -5.40 -9.05 8.05
CA LYS A 105 -5.54 -8.80 9.48
C LYS A 105 -4.62 -7.65 9.90
N LYS A 106 -5.07 -6.85 10.88
CA LYS A 106 -4.24 -5.77 11.45
C LYS A 106 -2.94 -6.26 12.11
N SER A 107 -2.87 -7.55 12.45
CA SER A 107 -1.67 -8.22 12.96
C SER A 107 -0.65 -8.58 11.88
N SER A 108 -1.03 -8.52 10.59
CA SER A 108 -0.13 -8.80 9.47
C SER A 108 1.05 -7.83 9.47
N SER A 109 2.21 -8.38 9.12
CA SER A 109 3.43 -7.61 8.92
C SER A 109 3.37 -6.89 7.58
N ILE A 110 3.80 -5.64 7.55
CA ILE A 110 3.98 -4.91 6.30
C ILE A 110 5.33 -5.31 5.71
N PRO A 111 5.36 -5.77 4.44
CA PRO A 111 6.61 -6.05 3.75
C PRO A 111 7.57 -4.85 3.72
N ARG A 112 8.86 -5.11 3.97
CA ARG A 112 9.93 -4.09 3.96
C ARG A 112 9.96 -3.29 2.65
N ILE A 113 9.71 -3.94 1.52
CA ILE A 113 9.69 -3.32 0.20
C ILE A 113 8.75 -2.12 0.10
N HIS A 114 7.63 -2.07 0.83
CA HIS A 114 6.76 -0.89 0.81
C HIS A 114 7.42 0.33 1.44
N PHE A 115 8.26 0.15 2.46
CA PHE A 115 9.02 1.23 3.07
C PHE A 115 10.13 1.71 2.15
N ASP A 116 10.81 0.80 1.46
CA ASP A 116 11.86 1.16 0.52
C ASP A 116 11.28 1.87 -0.71
N LEU A 117 10.10 1.43 -1.17
CA LEU A 117 9.39 2.06 -2.27
C LEU A 117 9.02 3.52 -1.98
N VAL A 118 8.44 3.81 -0.82
CA VAL A 118 8.07 5.20 -0.47
C VAL A 118 9.30 6.07 -0.20
N GLU A 119 10.41 5.52 0.31
CA GLU A 119 11.68 6.26 0.44
C GLU A 119 12.31 6.57 -0.92
N SER A 120 12.21 5.64 -1.88
CA SER A 120 12.77 5.83 -3.23
C SER A 120 12.04 6.88 -4.07
N GLY A 121 10.82 7.26 -3.67
CA GLY A 121 9.96 8.14 -4.45
C GLY A 121 9.30 7.47 -5.67
N ARG A 122 9.63 6.22 -5.98
CA ARG A 122 9.10 5.47 -7.15
C ARG A 122 7.73 4.83 -6.92
N TYR A 123 7.00 5.26 -5.88
CA TYR A 123 5.71 4.65 -5.52
C TYR A 123 4.63 4.83 -6.59
N ASN A 124 4.75 5.87 -7.42
CA ASN A 124 3.86 6.14 -8.57
C ASN A 124 4.15 5.24 -9.77
N GLU A 125 5.31 4.59 -9.82
CA GLU A 125 5.71 3.68 -10.89
C GLU A 125 5.33 2.23 -10.56
N TYR A 126 5.06 1.93 -9.28
CA TYR A 126 4.85 0.57 -8.78
C TYR A 126 3.52 -0.05 -9.25
N PRO A 127 3.52 -1.33 -9.69
CA PRO A 127 2.35 -2.05 -10.16
C PRO A 127 1.37 -2.55 -9.09
#